data_AF-A0A0U3FXI1-F1
#
_entry.id   AF-A0A0U3FXI1-F1
#
_cell.length_a   1.000
_cell.length_b   1.000
_cell.length_c   1.000
_cell.angle_alpha   90.00
_cell.angle_beta   90.00
_cell.angle_gamma   90.00
#
_symmetry.space_group_name_H-M   'P 1'
#
loop_
_entity.id
_entity.type
_entity.pdbx_description
1 polymer ?
#
loop_
_entity_poly.entity_id
_entity_poly.type
_entity_poly.pdbx_seq_one_letter_code
_entity_poly.pdbx_strand_id
1 'polypeptide(L)'
;MKITVNGRTAGTKETGCALCGGTWGDYYEEIDGEKLFFCCDICALEFVNMLREVKKRTGWDRIDELVINGNYSSGRTCVSKRGGREYKFYVRFNEDAGVETFREVV
;
A
#
# COMPACT_ATOMS: atom_id res chain seq x y z
N MET A 1 -4.02 -7.52 7.52
CA MET A 1 -4.38 -6.50 6.53
C MET A 1 -4.77 -7.23 5.26
N LYS A 2 -6.02 -7.07 4.81
CA LYS A 2 -6.43 -7.59 3.50
C LYS A 2 -6.03 -6.61 2.41
N ILE A 3 -5.23 -7.06 1.46
CA ILE A 3 -4.69 -6.19 0.39
C ILE A 3 -5.22 -6.64 -0.97
N THR A 4 -5.71 -5.68 -1.74
CA THR A 4 -6.16 -5.89 -3.13
C THR A 4 -5.43 -4.92 -4.05
N VAL A 5 -4.71 -5.41 -5.04
CA VAL A 5 -4.03 -4.62 -6.07
C VAL A 5 -4.67 -4.89 -7.43
N ASN A 6 -5.19 -3.85 -8.07
CA ASN A 6 -5.86 -3.94 -9.38
C ASN A 6 -6.91 -5.08 -9.46
N GLY A 7 -7.72 -5.19 -8.41
CA GLY A 7 -8.80 -6.18 -8.31
C GLY A 7 -8.38 -7.60 -7.89
N ARG A 8 -7.10 -7.86 -7.60
CA ARG A 8 -6.61 -9.16 -7.15
C ARG A 8 -6.05 -9.10 -5.74
N THR A 9 -6.25 -10.16 -4.96
CA THR A 9 -5.62 -10.30 -3.64
C THR A 9 -4.10 -10.29 -3.78
N ALA A 10 -3.41 -9.61 -2.85
CA ALA A 10 -1.95 -9.50 -2.81
C ALA A 10 -1.46 -9.53 -1.35
N GLY A 11 -0.13 -9.60 -1.18
CA GLY A 11 0.54 -9.53 0.12
C GLY A 11 1.28 -10.81 0.54
N THR A 12 1.17 -11.89 -0.23
CA THR A 12 1.96 -13.14 -0.04
C THR A 12 2.78 -13.46 -1.28
N LYS A 13 3.71 -14.42 -1.17
CA LYS A 13 4.56 -14.83 -2.30
C LYS A 13 3.75 -15.36 -3.48
N GLU A 14 2.64 -16.05 -3.19
CA GLU A 14 1.74 -16.67 -4.16
C GLU A 14 0.77 -15.66 -4.77
N THR A 15 0.38 -14.64 -4.00
CA THR A 15 -0.61 -13.63 -4.40
C THR A 15 0.02 -12.35 -4.96
N GLY A 16 1.33 -12.18 -4.79
CA GLY A 16 2.12 -11.08 -5.32
C GLY A 16 2.36 -9.95 -4.33
N CYS A 17 3.25 -9.03 -4.70
CA CYS A 17 3.70 -7.89 -3.93
C CYS A 17 2.52 -7.05 -3.40
N ALA A 18 2.54 -6.74 -2.10
CA ALA A 18 1.50 -5.95 -1.43
C ALA A 18 1.25 -4.56 -2.07
N LEU A 19 2.22 -4.00 -2.80
CA LEU A 19 2.06 -2.69 -3.44
C LEU A 19 1.73 -2.76 -4.94
N CYS A 20 2.36 -3.65 -5.69
CA CYS A 20 2.29 -3.65 -7.16
C CYS A 20 1.74 -4.96 -7.78
N GLY A 21 1.57 -6.01 -6.98
CA GLY A 21 1.10 -7.33 -7.44
C GLY A 21 2.15 -8.16 -8.18
N GLY A 22 3.39 -7.70 -8.30
CA GLY A 22 4.48 -8.48 -8.91
C GLY A 22 4.83 -9.73 -8.08
N THR A 23 5.07 -10.87 -8.74
CA THR A 23 5.32 -12.17 -8.09
C THR A 23 6.80 -12.57 -8.01
N TRP A 24 7.69 -11.74 -8.56
CA TRP A 24 9.14 -11.89 -8.51
C TRP A 24 9.73 -11.29 -7.23
N GLY A 25 11.00 -11.59 -6.92
CA GLY A 25 11.68 -11.10 -5.70
C GLY A 25 11.32 -11.87 -4.43
N ASP A 26 11.90 -11.49 -3.30
CA ASP A 26 11.82 -12.24 -2.03
C ASP A 26 11.89 -11.34 -0.79
N TYR A 27 11.53 -10.06 -0.94
CA TYR A 27 11.55 -9.11 0.17
C TYR A 27 10.32 -9.26 1.06
N TYR A 28 10.50 -9.12 2.36
CA TYR A 28 9.43 -9.15 3.35
C TYR A 28 9.59 -8.03 4.36
N GLU A 29 8.47 -7.45 4.78
CA GLU A 29 8.43 -6.42 5.82
C GLU A 29 7.33 -6.74 6.82
N GLU A 30 7.55 -6.42 8.10
CA GLU A 30 6.52 -6.57 9.14
C GLU A 30 5.73 -5.26 9.28
N ILE A 31 4.42 -5.33 8.99
CA ILE A 31 3.54 -4.16 8.98
C ILE A 31 2.25 -4.52 9.70
N ASP A 32 1.89 -3.73 10.71
CA ASP A 32 0.68 -3.94 11.53
C ASP A 32 0.61 -5.35 12.17
N GLY A 33 1.78 -5.93 12.49
CA GLY A 33 1.90 -7.26 13.07
C GLY A 33 1.78 -8.41 12.06
N GLU A 34 1.79 -8.10 10.76
CA GLU A 34 1.73 -9.10 9.68
C GLU A 34 2.96 -9.02 8.80
N LYS A 35 3.51 -10.19 8.45
CA LYS A 35 4.62 -10.30 7.51
C LYS A 35 4.10 -10.25 6.07
N LEU A 36 4.36 -9.15 5.38
CA LEU A 36 3.91 -8.91 4.01
C LEU A 36 5.04 -9.14 3.00
N PHE A 37 4.69 -9.71 1.85
CA PHE A 37 5.60 -9.93 0.74
C PHE A 37 5.67 -8.72 -0.20
N PHE A 38 6.88 -8.39 -0.64
CA PHE A 38 7.19 -7.37 -1.64
C PHE A 38 8.17 -7.91 -2.68
N CYS A 39 8.06 -7.41 -3.91
CA CYS A 39 9.00 -7.79 -4.96
C CYS A 39 10.39 -7.16 -4.79
N CYS A 40 10.49 -6.04 -4.08
CA CYS A 40 11.72 -5.37 -3.71
C CYS A 40 11.55 -4.53 -2.44
N ASP A 41 12.67 -4.10 -1.89
CA ASP A 41 12.78 -3.17 -0.76
C ASP A 41 12.15 -1.80 -1.05
N ILE A 42 12.31 -1.26 -2.27
CA ILE A 42 11.69 0.00 -2.70
C ILE A 42 10.17 -0.07 -2.56
N CYS A 43 9.54 -1.16 -3.03
CA CYS A 43 8.10 -1.35 -2.89
C CYS A 43 7.66 -1.43 -1.42
N ALA A 44 8.47 -2.06 -0.56
CA ALA A 44 8.18 -2.10 0.87
C ALA A 44 8.25 -0.69 1.49
N LEU A 45 9.29 0.08 1.14
CA LEU A 45 9.49 1.44 1.65
C LEU A 45 8.39 2.40 1.18
N GLU A 46 8.02 2.38 -0.11
CA GLU A 46 6.89 3.13 -0.66
C GLU A 46 5.60 2.83 0.12
N PHE A 47 5.34 1.54 0.34
CA PHE A 47 4.15 1.09 1.05
C PHE A 47 4.13 1.57 2.50
N VAL A 48 5.23 1.41 3.24
CA VAL A 48 5.36 1.89 4.63
C VAL A 48 5.14 3.41 4.69
N ASN A 49 5.75 4.17 3.79
CA ASN A 49 5.60 5.63 3.75
C ASN A 49 4.16 6.05 3.45
N MET A 50 3.50 5.37 2.51
CA MET A 50 2.08 5.58 2.21
C MET A 50 1.20 5.32 3.43
N LEU A 51 1.39 4.19 4.13
CA LEU A 51 0.58 3.88 5.31
C LEU A 51 0.84 4.85 6.45
N ARG A 52 2.08 5.32 6.62
CA ARG A 52 2.42 6.37 7.59
C ARG A 52 1.61 7.64 7.34
N GLU A 53 1.48 8.06 6.08
CA GLU A 53 0.65 9.22 5.71
C GLU A 53 -0.84 8.98 6.00
N VAL A 54 -1.37 7.78 5.67
CA VAL A 54 -2.77 7.42 6.00
C VAL A 54 -3.00 7.49 7.50
N LYS A 55 -2.15 6.85 8.31
CA LYS A 55 -2.30 6.83 9.77
C LYS A 55 -2.17 8.22 10.39
N LYS A 56 -1.22 9.03 9.91
CA LYS A 56 -1.04 10.42 10.34
C LYS A 56 -2.29 11.26 10.11
N ARG A 57 -2.98 11.08 8.97
CA ARG A 57 -4.17 11.88 8.59
C ARG A 57 -5.46 11.39 9.23
N THR A 58 -5.58 10.08 9.42
CA THR A 58 -6.79 9.44 9.95
C THR A 58 -6.76 9.23 11.47
N GLY A 59 -5.57 9.28 12.08
CA GLY A 59 -5.35 8.90 13.48
C GLY A 59 -5.46 7.39 13.74
N TRP A 60 -5.47 6.56 12.70
CA TRP A 60 -5.59 5.11 12.86
C TRP A 60 -4.29 4.48 13.34
N ASP A 61 -4.42 3.50 14.24
CA ASP A 61 -3.32 2.69 14.77
C ASP A 61 -2.86 1.62 13.77
N ARG A 62 -3.81 1.03 13.05
CA ARG A 62 -3.59 0.01 12.00
C ARG A 62 -4.61 0.13 10.88
N ILE A 63 -4.36 -0.57 9.78
CA ILE A 63 -5.25 -0.64 8.62
C ILE A 63 -5.73 -2.09 8.44
N ASP A 64 -7.05 -2.27 8.36
CA ASP A 64 -7.67 -3.59 8.26
C ASP A 64 -7.71 -4.06 6.79
N GLU A 65 -8.06 -3.15 5.88
CA GLU A 65 -8.08 -3.40 4.43
C GLU A 65 -7.43 -2.26 3.65
N LEU A 66 -6.76 -2.62 2.55
CA LEU A 66 -6.20 -1.68 1.59
C LEU A 66 -6.51 -2.13 0.17
N VAL A 67 -7.14 -1.25 -0.60
CA VAL A 67 -7.36 -1.43 -2.04
C VAL A 67 -6.49 -0.44 -2.79
N ILE A 68 -5.74 -0.90 -3.78
CA ILE A 68 -4.81 -0.11 -4.60
C ILE A 68 -5.16 -0.34 -6.06
N ASN A 69 -5.41 0.73 -6.82
CA ASN A 69 -5.65 0.67 -8.25
C ASN A 69 -4.74 1.65 -8.99
N GLY A 70 -4.17 1.22 -10.10
CA GLY A 70 -3.22 2.01 -10.89
C GLY A 70 -1.81 1.40 -10.89
N ASN A 71 -0.83 2.21 -11.26
CA ASN A 71 0.55 1.80 -11.47
C ASN A 71 1.53 2.93 -11.13
N TYR A 72 2.82 2.68 -11.27
CA TYR A 72 3.87 3.64 -10.95
C TYR A 72 3.79 4.92 -11.82
N SER A 73 3.57 4.77 -13.12
CA SER A 73 3.58 5.89 -14.08
C SER A 73 2.40 6.86 -13.89
N SER A 74 1.19 6.36 -13.66
CA SER A 74 -0.01 7.19 -13.47
C SER A 74 -0.26 7.58 -12.02
N GLY A 75 0.47 6.99 -11.07
CA GLY A 75 0.10 6.95 -9.67
C GLY A 75 -1.02 5.95 -9.38
N ARG A 76 -1.40 5.88 -8.10
CA ARG A 76 -2.32 4.90 -7.54
C ARG A 76 -3.47 5.59 -6.82
N THR A 77 -4.70 5.15 -7.06
CA THR A 77 -5.87 5.51 -6.27
C THR A 77 -6.15 4.39 -5.28
N CYS A 78 -6.24 4.75 -4.01
CA CYS A 78 -6.27 3.81 -2.90
C CYS A 78 -7.48 4.05 -2.00
N VAL A 79 -7.94 2.98 -1.35
CA VAL A 79 -8.94 3.01 -0.29
C VAL A 79 -8.40 2.22 0.90
N SER A 80 -8.10 2.91 2.00
CA SER A 80 -7.76 2.29 3.28
C SER A 80 -9.01 2.18 4.15
N LYS A 81 -9.17 1.08 4.88
CA LYS A 81 -10.30 0.87 5.79
C LYS A 81 -9.87 0.46 7.18
N ARG A 82 -10.63 0.92 8.16
CA ARG A 82 -10.45 0.61 9.58
C ARG A 82 -11.79 0.63 10.30
N GLY A 83 -12.20 -0.50 10.89
CA GLY A 83 -13.40 -0.58 11.74
C GLY A 83 -14.67 0.03 11.11
N GLY A 84 -14.90 -0.21 9.81
CA GLY A 84 -16.05 0.30 9.07
C GLY A 84 -15.91 1.73 8.52
N ARG A 85 -14.80 2.43 8.81
CA ARG A 85 -14.45 3.72 8.20
C ARG A 85 -13.56 3.51 6.98
N GLU A 86 -13.63 4.43 6.03
CA GLU A 86 -12.77 4.43 4.84
C GLU A 86 -12.06 5.77 4.65
N TYR A 87 -10.86 5.72 4.06
CA TYR A 87 -10.07 6.87 3.66
C TYR A 87 -9.58 6.66 2.23
N LYS A 88 -10.03 7.52 1.31
CA LYS A 88 -9.75 7.44 -0.11
C LYS A 88 -8.70 8.47 -0.49
N PHE A 89 -7.70 8.06 -1.25
CA PHE A 89 -6.60 8.95 -1.61
C PHE A 89 -5.93 8.54 -2.91
N TYR A 90 -5.26 9.50 -3.52
CA TYR A 90 -4.34 9.31 -4.64
C TYR A 90 -2.91 9.50 -4.15
N VAL A 91 -2.00 8.64 -4.61
CA VAL A 91 -0.58 8.67 -4.25
C VAL A 91 0.34 8.49 -5.47
N ARG A 92 1.45 9.23 -5.49
CA ARG A 92 2.64 8.98 -6.32
C ARG A 92 3.88 8.91 -5.46
N PHE A 93 4.85 8.15 -5.95
CA PHE A 93 6.15 7.99 -5.33
C PHE A 93 7.23 8.60 -6.22
N ASN A 94 8.32 9.06 -5.62
CA ASN A 94 9.52 9.48 -6.33
C ASN A 94 10.53 8.32 -6.42
N GLU A 95 11.65 8.56 -7.08
CA GLU A 95 12.70 7.56 -7.32
C GLU A 95 13.35 7.03 -6.03
N ASP A 96 13.25 7.77 -4.93
CA ASP A 96 13.78 7.42 -3.61
C ASP A 96 12.74 6.72 -2.71
N ALA A 97 11.67 6.14 -3.29
CA ALA A 97 10.55 5.53 -2.58
C ALA A 97 9.77 6.49 -1.64
N GLY A 98 10.00 7.79 -1.77
CA GLY A 98 9.33 8.84 -1.03
C GLY A 98 7.96 9.16 -1.61
N VAL A 99 7.02 9.57 -0.75
CA VAL A 99 5.70 10.04 -1.20
C VAL A 99 5.87 11.42 -1.85
N GLU A 100 5.78 11.47 -3.16
CA GLU A 100 5.89 12.71 -3.95
C GLU A 100 4.56 13.48 -3.94
N THR A 101 3.45 12.75 -4.11
CA THR A 101 2.10 13.32 -4.10
C THR A 101 1.22 12.48 -3.20
N PHE A 102 0.47 13.13 -2.32
CA PHE A 102 -0.58 12.49 -1.52
C PHE A 102 -1.79 13.42 -1.43
N ARG A 103 -2.90 13.01 -2.03
CA ARG A 103 -4.12 13.83 -2.08
C ARG A 103 -5.34 12.99 -1.70
N GLU A 104 -6.12 13.49 -0.75
CA GLU A 104 -7.42 12.90 -0.44
C GLU A 104 -8.37 13.00 -1.63
N VAL A 105 -9.17 11.96 -1.83
CA VAL A 105 -10.18 11.90 -2.90
C VAL A 105 -11.54 11.75 -2.23
N VAL A 106 -12.34 12.82 -2.28
CA VAL A 106 -13.70 12.87 -1.73
C VAL A 106 -14.68 12.20 -2.69
#